data_AF-A0A4Z1NF64-F1
#
_entry.id   AF-A0A4Z1NF64-F1
#
_cell.length_a   1.000
_cell.length_b   1.000
_cell.length_c   1.000
_cell.angle_alpha   90.00
_cell.angle_beta   90.00
_cell.angle_gamma   90.00
#
_symmetry.space_group_name_H-M   'P 1'
#
loop_
_entity.id
_entity.type
_entity.pdbx_description
1 polymer ?
#
loop_
_entity_poly.entity_id
_entity_poly.type
_entity_poly.pdbx_seq_one_letter_code
_entity_poly.pdbx_strand_id
1 'polypeptide(L)'
;MRSSSAFAAVLASLPTALAAAACPTLELIYARATTEPKGLGAAGGLLAKDLAKDLPGASVYAVNYPASMGSLNTCEGPMDLIKQVKTRVDSCPGIKLALGGHSQGGAVVTATVSKIPAKYLKSIVAVTLFGAPPCSDLTKSTVPGVAEVGARCKSFCNYKDQICDSTGAMGNGGPRAACTLPKSFSPRRRELEVKDFGMGYPAYIEPRPLSEQESLRVNRINKQAGAATCGEDERGHKAGSTTGLAAHMAYKSDGYYVAAASCYIAKMYKAAGGAAPPHPAAAAGSSATETD
;
A
#
# COMPACT_ATOMS: atom_id res chain seq x y z
N MET A 1 61.68 -22.91 -41.10
CA MET A 1 61.09 -23.68 -39.98
C MET A 1 60.20 -22.74 -39.18
N ARG A 2 59.06 -23.25 -38.69
CA ARG A 2 57.80 -22.52 -38.42
C ARG A 2 57.89 -21.46 -37.31
N SER A 3 57.32 -20.27 -37.56
CA SER A 3 57.08 -19.21 -36.58
C SER A 3 56.06 -19.64 -35.53
N SER A 4 56.40 -19.43 -34.26
CA SER A 4 55.50 -19.61 -33.12
C SER A 4 54.62 -18.35 -32.94
N SER A 5 53.31 -18.48 -33.12
CA SER A 5 52.34 -17.45 -32.70
C SER A 5 51.88 -17.74 -31.27
N ALA A 6 52.16 -16.82 -30.35
CA ALA A 6 51.61 -16.84 -29.00
C ALA A 6 50.18 -16.25 -29.02
N PHE A 7 49.19 -17.06 -28.62
CA PHE A 7 47.83 -16.59 -28.36
C PHE A 7 47.78 -16.01 -26.94
N ALA A 8 47.60 -14.69 -26.81
CA ALA A 8 47.27 -14.06 -25.56
C ALA A 8 45.77 -14.23 -25.30
N ALA A 9 45.40 -15.05 -24.31
CA ALA A 9 44.02 -15.18 -23.85
C ALA A 9 43.65 -13.95 -23.01
N VAL A 10 42.79 -13.08 -23.56
CA VAL A 10 42.15 -12.00 -22.81
C VAL A 10 41.03 -12.61 -21.98
N LEU A 11 41.24 -12.71 -20.67
CA LEU A 11 40.17 -13.01 -19.71
C LEU A 11 39.26 -11.78 -19.61
N ALA A 12 38.17 -11.78 -20.39
CA ALA A 12 37.09 -10.82 -20.22
C ALA A 12 36.38 -11.13 -18.89
N SER A 13 36.66 -10.34 -17.87
CA SER A 13 35.87 -10.31 -16.64
C SER A 13 34.48 -9.76 -16.95
N LEU A 14 33.51 -10.64 -17.17
CA LEU A 14 32.10 -10.27 -17.19
C LEU A 14 31.73 -9.70 -15.81
N PRO A 15 31.17 -8.49 -15.72
CA PRO A 15 30.63 -8.02 -14.46
C PRO A 15 29.43 -8.91 -14.12
N THR A 16 29.58 -9.75 -13.10
CA THR A 16 28.44 -10.35 -12.40
C THR A 16 27.74 -9.23 -11.64
N ALA A 17 27.00 -8.39 -12.36
CA ALA A 17 25.91 -7.63 -11.78
C ALA A 17 24.84 -8.66 -11.41
N LEU A 18 25.00 -9.30 -10.25
CA LEU A 18 23.87 -9.87 -9.54
C LEU A 18 22.87 -8.72 -9.47
N ALA A 19 21.75 -8.83 -10.19
CA ALA A 19 20.71 -7.82 -10.19
C ALA A 19 20.15 -7.75 -8.76
N ALA A 20 20.81 -7.00 -7.89
CA ALA A 20 20.18 -6.43 -6.72
C ALA A 20 18.93 -5.76 -7.27
N ALA A 21 17.76 -6.31 -6.96
CA ALA A 21 16.51 -5.76 -7.44
C ALA A 21 16.55 -4.26 -7.11
N ALA A 22 16.54 -3.43 -8.16
CA ALA A 22 16.67 -1.98 -7.99
C ALA A 22 15.63 -1.53 -6.96
N CYS A 23 16.05 -0.78 -5.94
CA CYS A 23 15.14 -0.29 -4.91
C CYS A 23 14.01 0.50 -5.58
N PRO A 24 12.74 0.25 -5.21
CA PRO A 24 11.62 0.96 -5.82
C PRO A 24 11.71 2.44 -5.43
N THR A 25 11.03 3.29 -6.21
CA THR A 25 10.89 4.71 -5.90
C THR A 25 10.17 4.88 -4.56
N LEU A 26 9.10 4.10 -4.34
CA LEU A 26 8.34 3.99 -3.11
C LEU A 26 7.79 2.57 -2.96
N GLU A 27 7.56 2.12 -1.72
CA GLU A 27 6.76 0.92 -1.45
C GLU A 27 5.49 1.25 -0.68
N LEU A 28 4.34 0.84 -1.22
CA LEU A 28 3.06 0.86 -0.51
C LEU A 28 2.88 -0.46 0.25
N ILE A 29 2.86 -0.40 1.57
CA ILE A 29 2.57 -1.53 2.46
C ILE A 29 1.10 -1.45 2.86
N TYR A 30 0.29 -2.42 2.42
CA TYR A 30 -1.16 -2.34 2.49
C TYR A 30 -1.81 -3.51 3.26
N ALA A 31 -2.71 -3.20 4.19
CA ALA A 31 -3.50 -4.17 4.94
C ALA A 31 -4.96 -4.19 4.46
N ARG A 32 -5.43 -5.36 4.01
CA ARG A 32 -6.78 -5.57 3.46
C ARG A 32 -7.91 -5.46 4.49
N ALA A 33 -9.16 -5.54 4.07
CA ALA A 33 -10.31 -5.59 4.97
C ALA A 33 -10.63 -7.01 5.46
N THR A 34 -11.51 -7.09 6.46
CA THR A 34 -11.96 -8.35 7.03
C THR A 34 -12.59 -9.25 5.97
N THR A 35 -12.30 -10.54 6.03
CA THR A 35 -12.73 -11.60 5.10
C THR A 35 -12.23 -11.49 3.67
N GLU A 36 -11.42 -10.48 3.33
CA GLU A 36 -10.83 -10.41 2.00
C GLU A 36 -9.80 -11.54 1.79
N PRO A 37 -9.72 -12.12 0.59
CA PRO A 37 -8.69 -13.11 0.25
C PRO A 37 -7.27 -12.57 0.49
N LYS A 38 -6.30 -13.47 0.69
CA LYS A 38 -4.88 -13.10 0.80
C LYS A 38 -4.47 -12.23 -0.39
N GLY A 39 -3.73 -11.16 -0.12
CA GLY A 39 -3.36 -10.13 -1.10
C GLY A 39 -3.74 -8.72 -0.64
N LEU A 40 -3.87 -7.80 -1.58
CA LEU A 40 -4.13 -6.38 -1.31
C LEU A 40 -5.60 -6.06 -0.99
N GLY A 41 -6.51 -7.01 -1.20
CA GLY A 41 -7.95 -6.73 -1.19
C GLY A 41 -8.38 -5.86 -2.39
N ALA A 42 -9.68 -5.57 -2.47
CA ALA A 42 -10.23 -4.86 -3.63
C ALA A 42 -9.77 -3.40 -3.67
N ALA A 43 -9.88 -2.67 -2.55
CA ALA A 43 -9.47 -1.26 -2.47
C ALA A 43 -7.96 -1.10 -2.65
N GLY A 44 -7.15 -1.98 -2.03
CA GLY A 44 -5.70 -1.97 -2.17
C GLY A 44 -5.22 -2.31 -3.58
N GLY A 45 -5.89 -3.26 -4.26
CA GLY A 45 -5.58 -3.60 -5.65
C GLY A 45 -5.82 -2.45 -6.62
N LEU A 46 -6.93 -1.71 -6.46
CA LEU A 46 -7.18 -0.50 -7.24
C LEU A 46 -6.16 0.59 -6.91
N LEU A 47 -5.85 0.80 -5.63
CA LEU A 47 -4.83 1.78 -5.23
C LEU A 47 -3.47 1.47 -5.83
N ALA A 48 -3.05 0.20 -5.85
CA ALA A 48 -1.81 -0.23 -6.49
C ALA A 48 -1.78 0.11 -7.98
N LYS A 49 -2.89 -0.11 -8.68
CA LYS A 49 -3.03 0.20 -10.11
C LYS A 49 -2.97 1.70 -10.37
N ASP A 50 -3.55 2.51 -9.49
CA ASP A 50 -3.54 3.97 -9.58
C ASP A 50 -2.13 4.49 -9.31
N LEU A 51 -1.50 3.97 -8.26
CA LEU A 51 -0.17 4.37 -7.82
C LEU A 51 0.89 4.04 -8.87
N ALA A 52 0.78 2.90 -9.56
CA ALA A 52 1.68 2.55 -10.65
C ALA A 52 1.63 3.55 -11.82
N LYS A 53 0.49 4.21 -12.03
CA LYS A 53 0.32 5.27 -13.05
C LYS A 53 0.87 6.61 -12.55
N ASP A 54 0.53 6.99 -11.31
CA ASP A 54 0.90 8.29 -10.74
C ASP A 54 2.37 8.36 -10.30
N LEU A 55 2.95 7.20 -9.97
CA LEU A 55 4.32 7.04 -9.51
C LEU A 55 4.94 5.76 -10.09
N PRO A 56 5.46 5.81 -11.34
CA PRO A 56 6.14 4.67 -11.92
C PRO A 56 7.32 4.19 -11.05
N GLY A 57 7.58 2.89 -11.06
CA GLY A 57 8.62 2.29 -10.21
C GLY A 57 8.23 2.13 -8.73
N ALA A 58 7.00 2.51 -8.35
CA ALA A 58 6.44 2.14 -7.06
C ALA A 58 6.22 0.62 -6.99
N SER A 59 6.41 0.06 -5.81
CA SER A 59 6.12 -1.34 -5.50
C SER A 59 5.03 -1.43 -4.44
N VAL A 60 4.45 -2.62 -4.28
CA VAL A 60 3.39 -2.87 -3.31
C VAL A 60 3.70 -4.14 -2.52
N TYR A 61 3.39 -4.09 -1.23
CA TYR A 61 3.46 -5.23 -0.33
C TYR A 61 2.11 -5.42 0.35
N ALA A 62 1.56 -6.63 0.24
CA ALA A 62 0.34 -7.01 0.94
C ALA A 62 0.68 -7.58 2.32
N VAL A 63 0.20 -6.92 3.38
CA VAL A 63 0.40 -7.40 4.76
C VAL A 63 -0.17 -8.81 4.92
N ASN A 64 0.67 -9.73 5.37
CA ASN A 64 0.33 -11.13 5.53
C ASN A 64 -0.24 -11.41 6.92
N TYR A 65 -1.55 -11.43 7.00
CA TYR A 65 -2.30 -11.77 8.22
C TYR A 65 -3.65 -12.39 7.84
N PRO A 66 -4.38 -13.04 8.78
CA PRO A 66 -5.57 -13.80 8.41
C PRO A 66 -6.74 -12.96 7.91
N ALA A 67 -6.80 -11.67 8.28
CA ALA A 67 -7.93 -10.79 8.05
C ALA A 67 -9.30 -11.37 8.44
N SER A 68 -9.35 -12.23 9.46
CA SER A 68 -10.60 -12.84 9.92
C SER A 68 -11.34 -11.93 10.90
N MET A 69 -12.64 -12.18 11.13
CA MET A 69 -13.43 -11.47 12.14
C MET A 69 -12.83 -11.58 13.56
N GLY A 70 -12.21 -12.72 13.89
CA GLY A 70 -11.53 -12.93 15.18
C GLY A 70 -10.13 -12.33 15.26
N SER A 71 -9.55 -11.90 14.13
CA SER A 71 -8.16 -11.43 14.06
C SER A 71 -7.96 -9.97 14.47
N LEU A 72 -9.03 -9.25 14.82
CA LEU A 72 -8.99 -7.84 15.25
C LEU A 72 -8.03 -7.62 16.44
N ASN A 73 -7.79 -8.67 17.23
CA ASN A 73 -6.92 -8.66 18.42
C ASN A 73 -5.57 -9.36 18.21
N THR A 74 -5.28 -9.83 16.99
CA THR A 74 -4.05 -10.58 16.70
C THR A 74 -2.91 -9.66 16.30
N CYS A 75 -1.69 -10.07 16.63
CA CYS A 75 -0.49 -9.28 16.33
C CYS A 75 0.17 -9.62 15.00
N GLU A 76 -0.39 -10.57 14.26
CA GLU A 76 0.17 -11.03 12.99
C GLU A 76 0.28 -9.88 11.98
N GLY A 77 -0.79 -9.11 11.77
CA GLY A 77 -0.80 -7.95 10.87
C GLY A 77 0.23 -6.89 11.26
N PRO A 78 0.19 -6.37 12.50
CA PRO A 78 1.19 -5.40 12.95
C PRO A 78 2.63 -5.91 12.88
N MET A 79 2.88 -7.16 13.24
CA MET A 79 4.22 -7.75 13.20
C MET A 79 4.75 -7.85 11.78
N ASP A 80 3.92 -8.30 10.84
CA ASP A 80 4.30 -8.43 9.43
C ASP A 80 4.55 -7.05 8.79
N LEU A 81 3.70 -6.07 9.09
CA LEU A 81 3.88 -4.69 8.63
C LEU A 81 5.20 -4.09 9.17
N ILE A 82 5.48 -4.22 10.48
CA ILE A 82 6.76 -3.77 11.08
C ILE A 82 7.94 -4.48 10.43
N LYS A 83 7.83 -5.79 10.23
CA LYS A 83 8.89 -6.57 9.58
C LYS A 83 9.16 -6.03 8.18
N GLN A 84 8.14 -5.76 7.38
CA GLN A 84 8.32 -5.23 6.03
C GLN A 84 8.94 -3.83 6.04
N VAL A 85 8.46 -2.92 6.90
CA VAL A 85 9.06 -1.58 7.06
C VAL A 85 10.56 -1.68 7.37
N LYS A 86 10.94 -2.53 8.33
CA LYS A 86 12.35 -2.74 8.69
C LYS A 86 13.15 -3.31 7.52
N THR A 87 12.65 -4.40 6.95
CA THR A 87 13.27 -5.09 5.81
C THR A 87 13.57 -4.10 4.69
N ARG A 88 12.57 -3.28 4.34
CA ARG A 88 12.67 -2.38 3.20
C ARG A 88 13.60 -1.21 3.44
N VAL A 89 13.54 -0.59 4.63
CA VAL A 89 14.46 0.51 4.98
C VAL A 89 15.90 0.01 5.11
N ASP A 90 16.10 -1.17 5.70
CA ASP A 90 17.45 -1.74 5.88
C ASP A 90 18.04 -2.20 4.53
N SER A 91 17.23 -2.72 3.60
CA SER A 91 17.68 -3.12 2.26
C SER A 91 17.83 -1.95 1.26
N CYS A 92 17.08 -0.87 1.47
CA CYS A 92 17.02 0.28 0.56
C CYS A 92 17.17 1.58 1.35
N PRO A 93 18.41 1.99 1.69
CA PRO A 93 18.64 3.25 2.39
C PRO A 93 18.01 4.44 1.65
N GLY A 94 17.22 5.24 2.36
CA GLY A 94 16.55 6.41 1.78
C GLY A 94 15.21 6.14 1.09
N ILE A 95 14.76 4.88 1.03
CA ILE A 95 13.45 4.53 0.48
C ILE A 95 12.31 5.29 1.16
N LYS A 96 11.31 5.65 0.37
CA LYS A 96 10.04 6.19 0.85
C LYS A 96 9.02 5.07 0.94
N LEU A 97 8.24 5.08 2.01
CA LEU A 97 7.18 4.13 2.29
C LEU A 97 5.85 4.86 2.40
N ALA A 98 4.80 4.27 1.83
CA ALA A 98 3.43 4.60 2.14
C ALA A 98 2.79 3.44 2.91
N LEU A 99 1.97 3.74 3.90
CA LEU A 99 1.14 2.74 4.57
C LEU A 99 -0.31 2.92 4.12
N GLY A 100 -1.05 1.82 4.01
CA GLY A 100 -2.48 1.93 3.80
C GLY A 100 -3.28 0.75 4.29
N GLY A 101 -4.58 0.95 4.43
CA GLY A 101 -5.47 -0.14 4.76
C GLY A 101 -6.95 0.21 4.71
N HIS A 102 -7.79 -0.82 4.64
CA HIS A 102 -9.25 -0.69 4.59
C HIS A 102 -9.88 -1.38 5.80
N SER A 103 -10.83 -0.73 6.47
CA SER A 103 -11.58 -1.33 7.58
C SER A 103 -10.64 -1.85 8.69
N GLN A 104 -10.68 -3.15 9.01
CA GLN A 104 -9.74 -3.83 9.90
C GLN A 104 -8.27 -3.54 9.54
N GLY A 105 -7.90 -3.52 8.25
CA GLY A 105 -6.55 -3.21 7.82
C GLY A 105 -6.13 -1.78 8.19
N GLY A 106 -7.07 -0.84 8.20
CA GLY A 106 -6.81 0.51 8.71
C GLY A 106 -6.45 0.51 10.20
N ALA A 107 -7.15 -0.30 11.00
CA ALA A 107 -6.81 -0.50 12.42
C ALA A 107 -5.45 -1.19 12.61
N VAL A 108 -5.09 -2.15 11.73
CA VAL A 108 -3.74 -2.74 11.71
C VAL A 108 -2.69 -1.65 11.51
N VAL A 109 -2.87 -0.76 10.53
CA VAL A 109 -1.92 0.34 10.27
C VAL A 109 -1.80 1.28 11.47
N THR A 110 -2.91 1.80 12.00
CA THR A 110 -2.87 2.77 13.10
C THR A 110 -2.30 2.17 14.39
N ALA A 111 -2.61 0.91 14.70
CA ALA A 111 -2.02 0.19 15.83
C ALA A 111 -0.52 -0.09 15.67
N THR A 112 -0.01 -0.04 14.44
CA THR A 112 1.38 -0.37 14.11
C THR A 112 2.31 0.82 14.19
N VAL A 113 1.88 2.00 13.73
CA VAL A 113 2.75 3.18 13.61
C VAL A 113 3.47 3.49 14.94
N SER A 114 2.75 3.45 16.06
CA SER A 114 3.33 3.72 17.39
C SER A 114 4.35 2.69 17.89
N LYS A 115 4.46 1.55 17.21
CA LYS A 115 5.34 0.43 17.55
C LYS A 115 6.55 0.33 16.60
N ILE A 116 6.59 1.14 15.55
CA ILE A 116 7.73 1.24 14.64
C ILE A 116 8.83 2.07 15.32
N PRO A 117 10.07 1.57 15.44
CA PRO A 117 11.16 2.35 16.02
C PRO A 117 11.41 3.65 15.24
N ALA A 118 11.70 4.74 15.95
CA ALA A 118 11.78 6.10 15.39
C ALA A 118 12.69 6.23 14.16
N LYS A 119 13.79 5.45 14.08
CA LYS A 119 14.69 5.45 12.92
C LYS A 119 14.01 5.06 11.60
N TYR A 120 12.96 4.23 11.67
CA TYR A 120 12.21 3.77 10.50
C TYR A 120 11.02 4.68 10.15
N LEU A 121 10.47 5.43 11.12
CA LEU A 121 9.32 6.32 10.92
C LEU A 121 9.58 7.41 9.88
N LYS A 122 10.84 7.89 9.76
CA LYS A 122 11.23 8.93 8.79
C LYS A 122 11.02 8.52 7.33
N SER A 123 11.06 7.22 7.02
CA SER A 123 10.81 6.71 5.68
C SER A 123 9.31 6.70 5.33
N ILE A 124 8.41 6.81 6.30
CA ILE A 124 6.96 6.82 6.06
C ILE A 124 6.54 8.23 5.64
N VAL A 125 6.19 8.41 4.37
CA VAL A 125 5.85 9.72 3.79
C VAL A 125 4.35 9.94 3.68
N ALA A 126 3.54 8.88 3.67
CA ALA A 126 2.10 8.97 3.58
C ALA A 126 1.42 7.79 4.29
N VAL A 127 0.24 8.04 4.86
CA VAL A 127 -0.68 7.01 5.33
C VAL A 127 -2.05 7.26 4.71
N THR A 128 -2.65 6.25 4.07
CA THR A 128 -3.99 6.37 3.46
C THR A 128 -4.90 5.25 3.92
N LEU A 129 -6.00 5.61 4.58
CA LEU A 129 -6.94 4.66 5.16
C LEU A 129 -8.29 4.80 4.47
N PHE A 130 -9.01 3.70 4.32
CA PHE A 130 -10.38 3.69 3.82
C PHE A 130 -11.29 3.11 4.88
N GLY A 131 -12.42 3.75 5.15
CA GLY A 131 -13.43 3.22 6.07
C GLY A 131 -12.85 2.87 7.43
N ALA A 132 -11.98 3.72 7.97
CA ALA A 132 -11.22 3.47 9.18
C ALA A 132 -11.37 4.67 10.13
N PRO A 133 -11.02 4.51 11.42
CA PRO A 133 -11.00 5.61 12.36
C PRO A 133 -10.16 6.81 11.85
N PRO A 134 -10.45 8.03 12.31
CA PRO A 134 -9.70 9.20 11.90
C PRO A 134 -8.23 9.12 12.32
N CYS A 135 -7.34 9.73 11.54
CA CYS A 135 -5.90 9.78 11.80
C CYS A 135 -5.51 10.57 13.07
N SER A 136 -6.48 11.17 13.76
CA SER A 136 -6.26 12.04 14.93
C SER A 136 -5.65 11.31 16.13
N ASP A 137 -5.77 9.99 16.20
CA ASP A 137 -5.08 9.18 17.21
C ASP A 137 -3.56 9.16 17.03
N LEU A 138 -3.08 9.24 15.77
CA LEU A 138 -1.65 9.30 15.48
C LEU A 138 -1.09 10.69 15.77
N THR A 139 -1.80 11.76 15.40
CA THR A 139 -1.33 13.14 15.61
C THR A 139 -1.26 13.52 17.10
N LYS A 140 -2.00 12.83 17.97
CA LYS A 140 -1.99 13.02 19.43
C LYS A 140 -0.95 12.15 20.16
N SER A 141 -0.22 11.30 19.45
CA SER A 141 0.76 10.39 20.06
C SER A 141 1.96 11.14 20.64
N THR A 142 2.41 10.73 21.83
CA THR A 142 3.63 11.25 22.48
C THR A 142 4.90 10.45 22.13
N VAL A 143 4.76 9.34 21.40
CA VAL A 143 5.90 8.55 20.91
C VAL A 143 6.64 9.35 19.82
N PRO A 144 7.98 9.56 19.95
CA PRO A 144 8.74 10.36 19.00
C PRO A 144 8.59 9.89 17.54
N GLY A 145 8.27 10.82 16.63
CA GLY A 145 8.12 10.55 15.20
C GLY A 145 6.72 10.11 14.77
N VAL A 146 5.83 9.73 15.70
CA VAL A 146 4.49 9.19 15.38
C VAL A 146 3.52 10.31 15.01
N ALA A 147 3.57 11.45 15.71
CA ALA A 147 2.71 12.58 15.40
C ALA A 147 3.00 13.14 14.01
N GLU A 148 4.26 13.12 13.59
CA GLU A 148 4.73 13.52 12.26
C GLU A 148 4.24 12.58 11.16
N VAL A 149 4.16 11.27 11.43
CA VAL A 149 3.49 10.31 10.54
C VAL A 149 1.98 10.54 10.53
N GLY A 150 1.39 10.83 11.68
CA GLY A 150 -0.02 11.19 11.80
C GLY A 150 -0.41 12.43 10.98
N ALA A 151 0.47 13.43 10.91
CA ALA A 151 0.27 14.62 10.09
C ALA A 151 0.28 14.33 8.57
N ARG A 152 0.76 13.14 8.17
CA ARG A 152 0.80 12.64 6.78
C ARG A 152 -0.25 11.56 6.53
N CYS A 153 -1.22 11.44 7.42
CA CYS A 153 -2.27 10.44 7.36
C CYS A 153 -3.58 11.07 6.86
N LYS A 154 -4.21 10.42 5.88
CA LYS A 154 -5.57 10.71 5.42
C LYS A 154 -6.48 9.51 5.66
N SER A 155 -7.64 9.72 6.27
CA SER A 155 -8.64 8.67 6.50
C SER A 155 -9.90 8.99 5.70
N PHE A 156 -10.06 8.28 4.58
CA PHE A 156 -11.12 8.49 3.61
C PHE A 156 -12.42 7.77 4.01
N CYS A 157 -13.50 8.52 4.04
CA CYS A 157 -14.75 8.15 4.69
C CYS A 157 -15.98 8.43 3.83
N ASN A 158 -16.56 7.39 3.25
CA ASN A 158 -17.83 7.49 2.52
C ASN A 158 -18.92 8.05 3.43
N TYR A 159 -19.85 8.80 2.84
CA TYR A 159 -21.04 9.26 3.53
C TYR A 159 -21.80 8.07 4.13
N LYS A 160 -22.12 8.16 5.43
CA LYS A 160 -22.76 7.10 6.24
C LYS A 160 -21.92 5.83 6.46
N ASP A 161 -20.61 5.88 6.25
CA ASP A 161 -19.74 4.83 6.79
C ASP A 161 -19.62 4.98 8.31
N GLN A 162 -20.31 4.11 9.06
CA GLN A 162 -20.35 4.14 10.52
C GLN A 162 -19.01 3.76 11.17
N ILE A 163 -18.12 3.08 10.44
CA ILE A 163 -16.78 2.72 10.94
C ILE A 163 -15.87 3.96 11.03
N CYS A 164 -16.19 5.03 10.29
CA CYS A 164 -15.42 6.27 10.26
C CYS A 164 -15.70 7.25 11.40
N ASP A 165 -16.94 7.29 11.90
CA ASP A 165 -17.35 8.17 13.02
C ASP A 165 -17.10 7.55 14.38
N SER A 166 -16.72 6.29 14.36
CA SER A 166 -16.32 5.63 15.55
C SER A 166 -14.94 6.11 15.98
N THR A 167 -14.90 6.91 17.04
CA THR A 167 -13.70 7.08 17.89
C THR A 167 -13.35 5.79 18.65
N GLY A 168 -13.71 4.63 18.08
CA GLY A 168 -13.81 3.33 18.74
C GLY A 168 -15.22 2.71 18.68
N ALA A 169 -15.74 2.34 17.50
CA ALA A 169 -16.84 1.35 17.35
C ALA A 169 -16.28 0.00 16.91
N MET A 170 -15.07 -0.30 17.37
CA MET A 170 -15.04 -1.33 18.40
C MET A 170 -15.22 -0.58 19.72
N GLY A 171 -16.40 -0.69 20.35
CA GLY A 171 -16.95 0.19 21.39
C GLY A 171 -16.01 0.64 22.53
N ASN A 172 -16.59 1.33 23.53
CA ASN A 172 -15.94 1.77 24.77
C ASN A 172 -15.49 0.58 25.69
N GLY A 173 -14.78 -0.38 25.10
CA GLY A 173 -14.48 -1.75 25.54
C GLY A 173 -13.84 -2.62 24.45
N GLY A 174 -13.68 -2.15 23.21
CA GLY A 174 -12.87 -2.82 22.19
C GLY A 174 -11.40 -2.76 22.58
N PRO A 175 -10.69 -3.90 22.69
CA PRO A 175 -9.35 -3.90 23.25
C PRO A 175 -8.46 -3.07 22.34
N ARG A 176 -7.84 -2.03 22.92
CA ARG A 176 -6.61 -1.45 22.38
C ARG A 176 -5.73 -2.63 22.00
N ALA A 177 -5.34 -2.76 20.73
CA ALA A 177 -4.51 -3.86 20.27
C ALA A 177 -3.26 -3.94 21.15
N ALA A 178 -3.32 -4.79 22.18
CA ALA A 178 -2.26 -5.04 23.13
C ALA A 178 -1.23 -5.96 22.48
N CYS A 179 -0.73 -5.55 21.31
CA CYS A 179 0.45 -6.16 20.74
C CYS A 179 1.65 -5.66 21.51
N THR A 180 1.97 -6.40 22.56
CA THR A 180 3.30 -6.41 23.15
C THR A 180 4.18 -7.22 22.20
N LEU A 181 5.11 -6.54 21.51
CA LEU A 181 6.08 -7.21 20.66
C LEU A 181 6.90 -8.18 21.55
N PRO A 182 6.99 -9.48 21.24
CA PRO A 182 7.87 -10.38 21.98
C PRO A 182 9.33 -9.97 21.78
N LYS A 183 10.15 -10.07 22.84
CA LYS A 183 11.59 -9.70 22.83
C LYS A 183 12.44 -10.58 21.90
N SER A 184 11.94 -11.75 21.49
CA SER A 184 12.55 -12.61 20.48
C SER A 184 11.46 -13.29 19.64
N PHE A 185 11.65 -13.27 18.32
CA PHE A 185 10.76 -13.92 17.36
C PHE A 185 11.17 -15.38 17.23
N SER A 186 10.33 -16.31 17.69
CA SER A 186 10.45 -17.73 17.32
C SER A 186 9.29 -18.07 16.37
N PRO A 187 9.57 -18.56 15.16
CA PRO A 187 8.53 -18.88 14.19
C PRO A 187 7.86 -20.20 14.61
N ARG A 188 6.72 -20.15 15.30
CA ARG A 188 5.81 -21.30 15.27
C ARG A 188 4.97 -21.22 14.00
N ARG A 189 5.48 -21.89 12.96
CA ARG A 189 4.70 -22.23 11.77
C ARG A 189 3.47 -23.06 12.18
N ARG A 190 2.29 -22.62 11.75
CA ARG A 190 1.33 -23.54 11.16
C ARG A 190 0.82 -22.88 9.88
N GLU A 191 1.15 -23.49 8.76
CA GLU A 191 0.58 -23.14 7.46
C GLU A 191 -0.86 -23.66 7.47
N LEU A 192 -1.83 -22.76 7.45
CA LEU A 192 -3.24 -23.14 7.32
C LEU A 192 -3.46 -23.61 5.87
N GLU A 193 -3.85 -24.87 5.71
CA GLU A 193 -4.22 -25.45 4.42
C GLU A 193 -5.70 -25.13 4.09
N VAL A 194 -6.00 -25.11 2.78
CA VAL A 194 -7.33 -24.79 2.20
C VAL A 194 -8.48 -25.71 2.70
N LYS A 195 -8.14 -26.81 3.37
CA LYS A 195 -9.06 -27.87 3.84
C LYS A 195 -9.81 -27.50 5.12
N ASP A 196 -9.32 -26.52 5.87
CA ASP A 196 -9.93 -26.05 7.12
C ASP A 196 -11.10 -25.08 6.89
N PHE A 197 -11.38 -24.72 5.62
CA PHE A 197 -12.48 -23.85 5.22
C PHE A 197 -13.73 -24.66 4.88
N GLY A 198 -14.54 -24.97 5.89
CA GLY A 198 -15.93 -25.37 5.69
C GLY A 198 -16.71 -24.26 4.98
N MET A 199 -17.27 -24.59 3.81
CA MET A 199 -18.05 -23.70 2.95
C MET A 199 -19.26 -23.09 3.68
N GLY A 200 -19.48 -21.79 3.46
CA GLY A 200 -20.69 -21.07 3.87
C GLY A 200 -20.55 -19.55 3.77
N TYR A 201 -20.51 -19.00 2.55
CA TYR A 201 -20.58 -17.55 2.30
C TYR A 201 -22.04 -17.07 2.31
N PRO A 202 -22.42 -15.98 2.99
CA PRO A 202 -23.44 -15.10 2.45
C PRO A 202 -22.81 -14.31 1.29
N ALA A 203 -23.60 -14.07 0.24
CA ALA A 203 -23.16 -13.61 -1.08
C ALA A 203 -22.11 -12.48 -1.05
N TYR A 204 -20.89 -12.81 -1.48
CA TYR A 204 -19.95 -11.82 -2.00
C TYR A 204 -20.59 -11.26 -3.28
N ILE A 205 -21.21 -10.07 -3.20
CA ILE A 205 -21.58 -9.35 -4.41
C ILE A 205 -20.26 -9.04 -5.11
N GLU A 206 -20.03 -9.70 -6.25
CA GLU A 206 -18.86 -9.45 -7.06
C GLU A 206 -18.78 -7.93 -7.33
N PRO A 207 -17.61 -7.31 -7.11
CA PRO A 207 -17.41 -5.94 -7.56
C PRO A 207 -17.80 -5.84 -9.03
N ARG A 208 -18.27 -4.66 -9.47
CA ARG A 208 -18.36 -4.36 -10.90
C ARG A 208 -17.09 -4.83 -11.62
N PRO A 209 -17.17 -5.34 -12.86
CA PRO A 209 -15.98 -5.68 -13.63
C PRO A 209 -14.96 -4.54 -13.57
N LEU A 210 -13.67 -4.86 -13.41
CA LEU A 210 -12.62 -3.84 -13.26
C LEU A 210 -12.64 -2.78 -14.38
N SER A 211 -13.04 -3.17 -15.59
CA SER A 211 -13.23 -2.27 -16.74
C SER A 211 -14.31 -1.21 -16.51
N GLU A 212 -15.41 -1.56 -15.84
CA GLU A 212 -16.49 -0.64 -15.50
C GLU A 212 -16.09 0.29 -14.34
N GLN A 213 -15.30 -0.22 -13.40
CA GLN A 213 -14.70 0.63 -12.36
C GLN A 213 -13.72 1.65 -12.97
N GLU A 214 -12.93 1.22 -13.96
CA GLU A 214 -12.02 2.10 -14.69
C GLU A 214 -12.73 3.14 -15.54
N SER A 215 -13.84 2.81 -16.19
CA SER A 215 -14.58 3.79 -17.00
C SER A 215 -15.23 4.87 -16.13
N LEU A 216 -15.84 4.48 -15.01
CA LEU A 216 -16.39 5.43 -14.02
C LEU A 216 -15.30 6.32 -13.43
N ARG A 217 -14.11 5.75 -13.20
CA ARG A 217 -12.93 6.49 -12.76
C ARG A 217 -12.44 7.48 -13.81
N VAL A 218 -12.22 7.07 -15.06
CA VAL A 218 -11.74 7.94 -16.15
C VAL A 218 -12.70 9.10 -16.37
N ASN A 219 -14.01 8.82 -16.42
CA ASN A 219 -15.03 9.85 -16.57
C ASN A 219 -14.98 10.89 -15.43
N ARG A 220 -14.58 10.47 -14.23
CA ARG A 220 -14.46 11.36 -13.08
C ARG A 220 -13.13 12.11 -13.02
N ILE A 221 -12.00 11.45 -13.34
CA ILE A 221 -10.71 12.12 -13.50
C ILE A 221 -10.86 13.24 -14.53
N ASN A 222 -11.52 12.99 -15.66
CA ASN A 222 -11.81 14.01 -16.66
C ASN A 222 -12.70 15.15 -16.13
N LYS A 223 -13.59 14.86 -15.17
CA LYS A 223 -14.44 15.87 -14.51
C LYS A 223 -13.71 16.64 -13.40
N GLN A 224 -12.68 16.05 -12.79
CA GLN A 224 -11.86 16.65 -11.73
C GLN A 224 -10.54 17.25 -12.24
N ALA A 225 -10.16 17.01 -13.50
CA ALA A 225 -8.96 17.52 -14.15
C ALA A 225 -8.88 19.06 -14.23
N GLY A 226 -9.90 19.78 -13.75
CA GLY A 226 -9.86 21.23 -13.53
C GLY A 226 -9.33 21.68 -12.16
N ALA A 227 -9.03 20.79 -11.22
CA ALA A 227 -8.54 21.16 -9.88
C ALA A 227 -7.24 20.43 -9.53
N ALA A 228 -6.17 21.19 -9.31
CA ALA A 228 -4.83 20.72 -8.90
C ALA A 228 -4.77 20.15 -7.45
N THR A 229 -5.90 19.67 -6.91
CA THR A 229 -6.01 19.16 -5.54
C THR A 229 -6.32 17.67 -5.59
N CYS A 230 -5.65 16.87 -4.76
CA CYS A 230 -5.79 15.41 -4.74
C CYS A 230 -7.15 14.90 -4.18
N GLY A 231 -8.22 15.68 -4.29
CA GLY A 231 -9.43 15.51 -3.50
C GLY A 231 -9.12 15.80 -2.04
N GLU A 232 -9.41 17.02 -1.57
CA GLU A 232 -9.12 17.39 -0.18
C GLU A 232 -10.12 16.80 0.80
N ASP A 233 -11.34 16.54 0.32
CA ASP A 233 -12.43 16.01 1.12
C ASP A 233 -12.15 14.57 1.52
N GLU A 234 -11.72 14.38 2.76
CA GLU A 234 -11.56 13.05 3.35
C GLU A 234 -12.91 12.39 3.67
N ARG A 235 -14.03 13.11 3.59
CA ARG A 235 -15.33 12.62 4.04
C ARG A 235 -16.48 13.00 3.11
N GLY A 236 -17.55 12.22 3.15
CA GLY A 236 -18.85 12.60 2.61
C GLY A 236 -19.12 12.18 1.16
N HIS A 237 -18.22 11.42 0.53
CA HIS A 237 -18.46 10.89 -0.80
C HIS A 237 -19.54 9.79 -0.79
N LYS A 238 -20.49 9.83 -1.72
CA LYS A 238 -21.68 8.96 -1.75
C LYS A 238 -21.51 7.78 -2.71
N ALA A 239 -20.53 6.90 -2.45
CA ALA A 239 -20.24 5.74 -3.30
C ALA A 239 -21.30 4.61 -3.23
N GLY A 240 -22.06 4.50 -2.13
CA GLY A 240 -23.05 3.44 -1.91
C GLY A 240 -24.33 3.60 -2.73
N SER A 241 -24.76 4.85 -3.01
CA SER A 241 -26.01 5.12 -3.73
C SER A 241 -25.95 4.76 -5.22
N THR A 242 -24.76 4.59 -5.79
CA THR A 242 -24.56 4.27 -7.21
C THR A 242 -24.35 2.78 -7.46
N THR A 243 -24.22 1.95 -6.41
CA THR A 243 -23.87 0.52 -6.51
C THR A 243 -24.69 -0.43 -5.65
N GLY A 244 -25.53 0.08 -4.73
CA GLY A 244 -26.28 -0.76 -3.79
C GLY A 244 -25.44 -1.39 -2.68
N LEU A 245 -24.12 -1.17 -2.68
CA LEU A 245 -23.24 -1.59 -1.60
C LEU A 245 -23.38 -0.67 -0.39
N ALA A 246 -23.24 -1.24 0.82
CA ALA A 246 -23.08 -0.46 2.04
C ALA A 246 -21.90 0.52 1.90
N ALA A 247 -22.03 1.73 2.45
CA ALA A 247 -21.02 2.79 2.35
C ALA A 247 -19.61 2.31 2.72
N HIS A 248 -19.51 1.45 3.74
CA HIS A 248 -18.26 0.88 4.21
C HIS A 248 -17.58 -0.06 3.19
N MET A 249 -18.35 -0.73 2.34
CA MET A 249 -17.86 -1.65 1.29
C MET A 249 -17.64 -0.96 -0.06
N ALA A 250 -18.12 0.28 -0.20
CA ALA A 250 -18.21 0.96 -1.49
C ALA A 250 -16.91 1.65 -1.94
N TYR A 251 -15.80 1.56 -1.21
CA TYR A 251 -14.53 2.19 -1.60
C TYR A 251 -13.96 1.67 -2.91
N LYS A 252 -14.26 0.41 -3.26
CA LYS A 252 -13.92 -0.21 -4.55
C LYS A 252 -14.87 0.18 -5.69
N SER A 253 -16.01 0.80 -5.38
CA SER A 253 -17.15 0.80 -6.28
C SER A 253 -16.99 1.78 -7.43
N ASP A 254 -16.41 2.94 -7.18
CA ASP A 254 -16.26 4.02 -8.17
C ASP A 254 -14.87 4.66 -8.19
N GLY A 255 -13.95 4.18 -7.35
CA GLY A 255 -12.56 4.63 -7.31
C GLY A 255 -12.33 6.07 -6.82
N TYR A 256 -13.33 6.78 -6.28
CA TYR A 256 -13.17 8.18 -5.84
C TYR A 256 -12.01 8.34 -4.85
N TYR A 257 -12.13 7.65 -3.71
CA TYR A 257 -11.12 7.75 -2.66
C TYR A 257 -9.83 7.02 -3.02
N VAL A 258 -9.89 6.00 -3.86
CA VAL A 258 -8.70 5.31 -4.35
C VAL A 258 -7.83 6.27 -5.18
N ALA A 259 -8.43 7.02 -6.11
CA ALA A 259 -7.72 8.02 -6.90
C ALA A 259 -7.18 9.17 -6.03
N ALA A 260 -7.98 9.64 -5.06
CA ALA A 260 -7.55 10.65 -4.10
C ALA A 260 -6.33 10.19 -3.27
N ALA A 261 -6.37 8.94 -2.78
CA ALA A 261 -5.27 8.33 -2.05
C ALA A 261 -4.00 8.21 -2.89
N SER A 262 -4.11 7.76 -4.14
CA SER A 262 -2.97 7.64 -5.06
C SER A 262 -2.32 8.99 -5.33
N CYS A 263 -3.11 10.01 -5.68
CA CYS A 263 -2.63 11.37 -5.88
C CYS A 263 -1.95 11.90 -4.61
N TYR A 264 -2.56 11.68 -3.44
CA TYR A 264 -1.99 12.11 -2.17
C TYR A 264 -0.64 11.45 -1.89
N ILE A 265 -0.50 10.14 -2.09
CA ILE A 265 0.77 9.42 -1.94
C ILE A 265 1.82 10.01 -2.88
N ALA A 266 1.49 10.23 -4.16
CA ALA A 266 2.41 10.82 -5.13
C ALA A 266 2.83 12.25 -4.76
N LYS A 267 1.90 13.07 -4.24
CA LYS A 267 2.18 14.42 -3.71
C LYS A 267 3.15 14.35 -2.52
N MET A 268 2.91 13.47 -1.57
CA MET A 268 3.75 13.33 -0.38
C MET A 268 5.14 12.75 -0.71
N TYR A 269 5.21 11.85 -1.69
CA TYR A 269 6.48 11.35 -2.22
C TYR A 269 7.36 12.48 -2.77
N LYS A 270 6.79 13.34 -3.62
CA LYS A 270 7.48 14.51 -4.19
C LYS A 270 7.92 15.49 -3.08
N ALA A 271 7.02 15.79 -2.14
CA ALA A 271 7.33 16.67 -1.00
C ALA A 271 8.45 16.12 -0.10
N ALA A 272 8.63 14.80 -0.05
CA ALA A 272 9.71 14.16 0.70
C ALA A 272 11.05 14.07 -0.07
N GLY A 273 11.19 14.78 -1.19
CA GLY A 273 12.39 14.80 -2.02
C GLY A 273 12.53 13.58 -2.93
N GLY A 274 11.44 12.86 -3.20
CA GLY A 274 11.43 11.78 -4.17
C GLY A 274 11.61 12.32 -5.59
N ALA A 275 12.66 11.89 -6.29
CA ALA A 275 12.85 12.20 -7.70
C ALA A 275 11.87 11.37 -8.54
N ALA A 276 11.28 11.96 -9.59
CA ALA A 276 10.55 11.17 -10.57
C ALA A 276 11.50 10.11 -11.16
N PRO A 277 11.04 8.86 -11.37
CA PRO A 277 11.86 7.89 -12.10
C PRO A 277 12.24 8.50 -13.45
N PRO A 278 13.47 8.26 -13.96
CA PRO A 278 13.76 8.60 -15.34
C PRO A 278 12.70 7.93 -16.22
N HIS A 279 12.02 8.72 -17.05
CA HIS A 279 11.19 8.16 -18.12
C HIS A 279 12.03 7.10 -18.84
N PRO A 280 11.49 5.92 -19.17
CA PRO A 280 12.20 5.02 -20.05
C PRO A 280 12.47 5.82 -21.33
N ALA A 281 13.75 6.07 -21.61
CA ALA A 281 14.16 6.66 -22.87
C ALA A 281 13.51 5.81 -23.96
N ALA A 282 12.74 6.46 -24.83
CA ALA A 282 12.24 5.84 -26.03
C ALA A 282 13.43 5.09 -26.66
N ALA A 283 13.26 3.78 -26.88
CA ALA A 283 14.28 2.97 -27.51
C ALA A 283 14.72 3.70 -28.79
N ALA A 284 15.93 4.24 -28.77
CA ALA A 284 16.54 4.80 -29.95
C ALA A 284 16.69 3.63 -30.93
N GLY A 285 15.82 3.62 -31.94
CA GLY A 285 15.90 2.67 -33.03
C GLY A 285 17.28 2.78 -33.64
N SER A 286 18.06 1.71 -33.49
CA SER A 286 19.28 1.53 -34.27
C SER A 286 18.86 1.38 -35.73
N SER A 287 19.03 2.45 -36.51
CA SER A 287 19.00 2.37 -37.96
C SER A 287 20.24 1.58 -38.40
N ALA A 288 20.04 0.30 -38.74
CA ALA A 288 20.98 -0.42 -39.58
C ALA A 288 20.89 0.19 -40.99
N THR A 289 21.91 0.96 -41.38
CA THR A 289 22.16 1.24 -42.80
C THR A 289 22.78 0.00 -43.41
N GLU A 290 21.95 -0.74 -44.14
CA GLU A 290 22.37 -1.74 -45.11
C GLU A 290 23.05 -1.01 -46.27
N THR A 291 24.29 -1.43 -46.58
CA THR A 291 25.04 -0.96 -47.75
C THR A 291 25.01 -2.10 -48.76
N ASP A 292 24.43 -1.81 -49.92
CA ASP A 292 24.70 -2.49 -51.19
C ASP A 292 25.71 -1.65 -51.98
#